data_AF-A0A1W2LMP9-F1
#
_entry.id   AF-A0A1W2LMP9-F1
#
_cell.length_a   1.000
_cell.length_b   1.000
_cell.length_c   1.000
_cell.angle_alpha   90.00
_cell.angle_beta   90.00
_cell.angle_gamma   90.00
#
_symmetry.space_group_name_H-M   'P 1'
#
loop_
_entity.id
_entity.type
_entity.pdbx_description
1 polymer ?
#
loop_
_entity_poly.entity_id
_entity_poly.type
_entity_poly.pdbx_seq_one_letter_code
_entity_poly.pdbx_strand_id
1 'polypeptide(L)'
;MASSLAVFAVATGAAVPAVATAAPAGASVVTSSEVRTKAAAVVGLTVTPELLRIEERDFVYEIYRAARLRGEIAREVQFAALDAYNGGWTSLFLTTGIYEAHQRDLDREALYQARRAERQPSATLLGFELTTILLAYDDKNFVFALWERAASGSFVKAGAGKAFAGTPAEQKDFIARGIFVEHQRDVDAAKEAAEKEAAEKKLRDARVKAAAVVGMDPALAAQLTDEYFVQQIWSRDLAPRDSEVWNRAFHSRTPEQWRAFIDTGIFEAAAKDKVDGIKVRAAAVVGIDAGYARYLQEGPLVREIWTRSRPGSQVQAAAYRALQSESPARWRVFLETEIFVAEAADRS
;
A
#
# COMPACT_ATOMS: atom_id res chain seq x y z
N MET A 1 28.41 23.74 60.92
CA MET A 1 28.96 24.65 61.95
C MET A 1 30.15 23.93 62.58
N ALA A 2 31.29 23.88 61.88
CA ALA A 2 32.39 24.86 61.94
C ALA A 2 33.36 24.54 63.09
N SER A 3 34.37 23.72 62.80
CA SER A 3 35.58 23.60 63.63
C SER A 3 36.58 24.66 63.20
N SER A 4 36.88 25.53 64.16
CA SER A 4 37.95 26.52 64.18
C SER A 4 39.34 25.89 64.29
N LEU A 5 40.36 26.67 63.87
CA LEU A 5 41.75 26.78 64.36
C LEU A 5 42.69 26.94 63.15
N ALA A 6 43.70 27.79 63.12
CA ALA A 6 44.09 28.97 63.89
C ALA A 6 45.22 29.64 63.06
N VAL A 7 45.38 30.93 63.31
CA VAL A 7 46.34 31.88 62.75
C VAL A 7 47.80 31.48 63.00
N PHE A 8 48.71 31.93 62.12
CA PHE A 8 50.06 32.53 62.32
C PHE A 8 50.94 32.16 61.09
N ALA A 9 51.80 32.99 60.52
CA ALA A 9 52.31 34.32 60.83
C ALA A 9 52.78 34.97 59.50
N VAL A 10 52.72 36.30 59.43
CA VAL A 10 53.32 37.08 58.35
C VAL A 10 54.83 37.16 58.57
N ALA A 11 55.60 36.66 57.61
CA ALA A 11 57.03 36.93 57.49
C ALA A 11 57.26 37.78 56.23
N THR A 12 57.49 39.07 56.45
CA THR A 12 57.98 40.02 55.44
C THR A 12 59.47 39.78 55.18
N GLY A 13 59.77 38.97 54.17
CA GLY A 13 61.12 38.80 53.63
C GLY A 13 61.32 39.67 52.39
N ALA A 14 62.29 40.59 52.48
CA ALA A 14 62.64 41.56 51.45
C ALA A 14 63.03 40.89 50.11
N ALA A 15 62.50 41.43 49.02
CA ALA A 15 62.84 41.07 47.65
C ALA A 15 64.26 41.53 47.30
N VAL A 16 65.15 40.57 47.05
CA VAL A 16 66.43 40.76 46.37
C VAL A 16 66.20 40.41 44.90
N PRO A 17 66.66 41.19 43.90
CA PRO A 17 66.40 40.87 42.50
C PRO A 17 67.23 39.65 42.12
N ALA A 18 66.60 38.48 42.07
CA ALA A 18 67.18 37.30 41.49
C ALA A 18 67.15 37.45 39.97
N VAL A 19 68.34 37.60 39.40
CA VAL A 19 68.62 37.60 37.96
C VAL A 19 67.94 36.37 37.35
N ALA A 20 67.04 36.61 36.39
CA ALA A 20 66.46 35.56 35.57
C ALA A 20 67.59 34.91 34.75
N THR A 21 68.16 33.83 35.26
CA THR A 21 68.84 32.85 34.44
C THR A 21 67.80 32.28 33.48
N ALA A 22 67.91 32.67 32.21
CA ALA A 22 67.17 32.04 31.13
C ALA A 22 67.36 30.53 31.24
N ALA A 23 66.26 29.81 31.46
CA ALA A 23 66.22 28.39 31.18
C ALA A 23 66.72 28.20 29.73
N PRO A 24 67.54 27.16 29.45
CA PRO A 24 67.87 26.86 28.08
C PRO A 24 66.55 26.74 27.31
N ALA A 25 66.45 27.47 26.19
CA ALA A 25 65.36 27.31 25.25
C ALA A 25 65.17 25.81 25.03
N GLY A 26 63.98 25.31 25.35
CA GLY A 26 63.64 23.91 25.19
C GLY A 26 64.03 23.51 23.78
N ALA A 27 64.91 22.51 23.65
CA ALA A 27 65.16 21.87 22.39
C ALA A 27 63.79 21.50 21.82
N SER A 28 63.42 22.08 20.69
CA SER A 28 62.26 21.66 19.94
C SER A 28 62.42 20.17 19.70
N VAL A 29 61.52 19.36 20.26
CA VAL A 29 61.50 17.92 20.01
C VAL A 29 61.04 17.75 18.57
N VAL A 30 61.96 17.89 17.62
CA VAL A 30 61.66 17.66 16.21
C VAL A 30 61.41 16.17 16.06
N THR A 31 60.19 15.79 15.70
CA THR A 31 59.84 14.40 15.42
C THR A 31 60.71 13.84 14.30
N SER A 32 61.14 12.58 14.45
CA SER A 32 61.98 11.93 13.45
C SER A 32 61.25 11.76 12.12
N SER A 33 62.02 11.67 11.03
CA SER A 33 61.49 11.36 9.69
C SER A 33 60.64 10.07 9.67
N GLU A 34 60.96 9.11 10.54
CA GLU A 34 60.19 7.88 10.70
C GLU A 34 58.80 8.15 11.32
N VAL A 35 58.72 8.97 12.38
CA VAL A 35 57.45 9.36 13.01
C VAL A 35 56.55 10.07 12.01
N ARG A 36 57.11 11.03 11.27
CA ARG A 36 56.40 11.76 10.20
C ARG A 36 55.90 10.82 9.11
N THR A 37 56.72 9.88 8.67
CA THR A 37 56.33 8.89 7.65
C THR A 37 55.16 8.02 8.10
N LYS A 38 55.20 7.51 9.34
CA LYS A 38 54.09 6.70 9.89
C LYS A 38 52.82 7.52 10.06
N ALA A 39 52.91 8.78 10.52
CA ALA A 39 51.77 9.67 10.64
C ALA A 39 51.13 10.00 9.27
N ALA A 40 51.95 10.28 8.25
CA ALA A 40 51.45 10.51 6.90
C ALA A 40 50.70 9.30 6.32
N ALA A 41 51.16 8.08 6.62
CA ALA A 41 50.52 6.84 6.16
C ALA A 41 49.07 6.69 6.65
N VAL A 42 48.74 7.17 7.86
CA VAL A 42 47.37 7.12 8.43
C VAL A 42 46.35 7.79 7.50
N VAL A 43 46.73 8.91 6.90
CA VAL A 43 45.88 9.69 5.99
C VAL A 43 46.18 9.41 4.51
N GLY A 44 47.05 8.44 4.21
CA GLY A 44 47.47 8.14 2.84
C GLY A 44 48.24 9.28 2.17
N LEU A 45 48.87 10.17 2.95
CA LEU A 45 49.70 11.25 2.43
C LEU A 45 51.00 10.67 1.87
N THR A 46 51.28 10.94 0.59
CA THR A 46 52.52 10.49 -0.05
C THR A 46 53.69 11.30 0.48
N VAL A 47 54.64 10.62 1.11
CA VAL A 47 55.80 11.25 1.75
C VAL A 47 56.87 11.54 0.70
N THR A 48 57.18 12.83 0.49
CA THR A 48 58.33 13.26 -0.32
C THR A 48 59.48 13.73 0.57
N PRO A 49 60.75 13.70 0.10
CA PRO A 49 61.88 14.23 0.86
C PRO A 49 61.70 15.71 1.24
N GLU A 50 61.03 16.49 0.40
CA GLU A 50 60.72 17.90 0.64
C GLU A 50 59.71 18.05 1.77
N LEU A 51 58.66 17.22 1.77
CA LEU A 51 57.65 17.18 2.82
C LEU A 51 58.24 16.78 4.18
N LEU A 52 59.27 15.93 4.23
CA LEU A 52 59.93 15.58 5.50
C LEU A 52 60.79 16.72 6.07
N ARG A 53 61.22 17.67 5.24
CA ARG A 53 62.11 18.78 5.63
C ARG A 53 61.37 20.01 6.14
N ILE A 54 60.06 20.11 5.95
CA ILE A 54 59.29 21.27 6.44
C ILE A 54 59.18 21.28 7.96
N GLU A 55 58.77 22.42 8.51
CA GLU A 55 58.48 22.58 9.93
C GLU A 55 57.39 21.60 10.37
N GLU A 56 57.47 21.11 11.61
CA GLU A 56 56.52 20.12 12.11
C GLU A 56 55.08 20.61 12.07
N ARG A 57 54.89 21.90 12.35
CA ARG A 57 53.60 22.58 12.26
C ARG A 57 53.02 22.53 10.84
N ASP A 58 53.84 22.84 9.84
CA ASP A 58 53.43 22.78 8.44
C ASP A 58 53.13 21.34 8.02
N PHE A 59 53.93 20.38 8.50
CA PHE A 59 53.67 18.95 8.28
C PHE A 59 52.33 18.49 8.86
N VAL A 60 51.98 18.91 10.07
CA VAL A 60 50.65 18.65 10.66
C VAL A 60 49.54 19.30 9.85
N TYR A 61 49.77 20.49 9.28
CA TYR A 61 48.81 21.13 8.38
C TYR A 61 48.61 20.31 7.09
N GLU A 62 49.68 19.72 6.54
CA GLU A 62 49.57 18.80 5.39
C GLU A 62 48.75 17.56 5.71
N ILE A 63 48.90 17.00 6.92
CA ILE A 63 48.04 15.90 7.41
C ILE A 63 46.58 16.35 7.49
N TYR A 64 46.30 17.54 8.02
CA TYR A 64 44.94 18.08 8.05
C TYR A 64 44.34 18.18 6.65
N ARG A 65 45.10 18.69 5.67
CA ARG A 65 44.64 18.79 4.28
C ARG A 65 44.35 17.42 3.68
N ALA A 66 45.24 16.45 3.89
CA ALA A 66 45.05 15.08 3.43
C ALA A 66 43.81 14.41 4.07
N ALA A 67 43.63 14.54 5.39
CA ALA A 67 42.48 14.03 6.11
C ALA A 67 41.17 14.63 5.59
N ARG A 68 41.15 15.96 5.38
CA ARG A 68 39.99 16.67 4.84
C ARG A 68 39.59 16.17 3.45
N LEU A 69 40.55 15.81 2.59
CA LEU A 69 40.26 15.22 1.26
C LEU A 69 39.60 13.83 1.36
N ARG A 70 39.86 13.09 2.43
CA ARG A 70 39.23 11.77 2.68
C ARG A 70 37.82 11.88 3.28
N GLY A 71 37.40 13.09 3.68
CA GLY A 71 36.06 13.35 4.19
C GLY A 71 35.73 12.56 5.47
N GLU A 72 34.52 12.01 5.55
CA GLU A 72 34.01 11.30 6.74
C GLU A 72 34.84 10.09 7.18
N ILE A 73 35.69 9.54 6.33
CA ILE A 73 36.56 8.40 6.67
C ILE A 73 37.68 8.82 7.62
N ALA A 74 38.11 10.09 7.59
CA ALA A 74 39.25 10.59 8.38
C ALA A 74 38.87 11.83 9.22
N ARG A 75 37.61 11.91 9.66
CA ARG A 75 37.05 13.10 10.30
C ARG A 75 37.69 13.41 11.66
N GLU A 76 37.88 12.41 12.52
CA GLU A 76 38.52 12.63 13.82
C GLU A 76 39.99 13.01 13.63
N VAL A 77 40.68 12.38 12.68
CA VAL A 77 42.06 12.77 12.32
C VAL A 77 42.12 14.21 11.82
N GLN A 78 41.16 14.63 10.98
CA GLN A 78 41.05 16.01 10.51
C GLN A 78 40.90 16.99 11.69
N PHE A 79 39.98 16.73 12.62
CA PHE A 79 39.77 17.61 13.77
C PHE A 79 40.98 17.64 14.71
N ALA A 80 41.57 16.48 15.01
CA ALA A 80 42.76 16.39 15.85
C ALA A 80 43.99 17.08 15.23
N ALA A 81 44.17 16.96 13.91
CA ALA A 81 45.26 17.64 13.20
C ALA A 81 45.10 19.16 13.22
N LEU A 82 43.88 19.67 13.01
CA LEU A 82 43.60 21.11 13.06
C LEU A 82 43.78 21.67 14.47
N ASP A 83 43.31 20.94 15.48
CA ASP A 83 43.50 21.29 16.89
C ASP A 83 44.99 21.35 17.25
N ALA A 84 45.77 20.33 16.89
CA ALA A 84 47.21 20.31 17.10
C ALA A 84 47.97 21.43 16.37
N TYR A 85 47.55 21.75 15.15
CA TYR A 85 48.11 22.87 14.39
C TYR A 85 47.88 24.22 15.07
N ASN A 86 46.69 24.42 15.64
CA ASN A 86 46.32 25.68 16.32
C ASN A 86 46.90 25.77 17.74
N GLY A 87 46.96 24.64 18.44
CA GLY A 87 47.43 24.55 19.83
C GLY A 87 48.94 24.42 20.00
N GLY A 88 49.66 24.06 18.93
CA GLY A 88 51.12 23.92 18.94
C GLY A 88 51.63 22.59 19.52
N TRP A 89 50.76 21.68 19.96
CA TRP A 89 51.11 20.33 20.44
C TRP A 89 51.35 19.32 19.30
N THR A 90 52.07 19.77 18.26
CA THR A 90 52.31 19.03 17.01
C THR A 90 53.07 17.71 17.23
N SER A 91 54.06 17.68 18.14
CA SER A 91 54.86 16.48 18.40
C SER A 91 54.07 15.39 19.10
N LEU A 92 53.19 15.77 20.04
CA LEU A 92 52.29 14.84 20.72
C LEU A 92 51.26 14.27 19.75
N PHE A 93 50.70 15.12 18.87
CA PHE A 93 49.79 14.66 17.83
C PHE A 93 50.43 13.64 16.89
N LEU A 94 51.65 13.90 16.40
CA LEU A 94 52.33 13.00 15.47
C LEU A 94 52.76 11.68 16.10
N THR A 95 53.07 11.68 17.40
CA THR A 95 53.51 10.47 18.12
C THR A 95 52.35 9.61 18.60
N THR A 96 51.26 10.20 19.09
CA THR A 96 50.12 9.45 19.63
C THR A 96 48.76 9.92 19.10
N GLY A 97 48.52 11.24 19.07
CA GLY A 97 47.19 11.80 18.82
C GLY A 97 46.57 11.41 17.48
N ILE A 98 47.37 11.26 16.42
CA ILE A 98 46.90 10.84 15.10
C ILE A 98 46.40 9.40 15.10
N TYR A 99 47.04 8.50 15.85
CA TYR A 99 46.65 7.09 15.93
C TYR A 99 45.40 6.91 16.77
N GLU A 100 45.30 7.64 17.88
CA GLU A 100 44.08 7.67 18.70
C GLU A 100 42.88 8.22 17.92
N ALA A 101 43.09 9.29 17.15
CA ALA A 101 42.07 9.85 16.28
C ALA A 101 41.68 8.86 15.17
N HIS A 102 42.65 8.21 14.55
CA HIS A 102 42.38 7.19 13.53
C HIS A 102 41.61 5.99 14.09
N GLN A 103 41.94 5.53 15.31
CA GLN A 103 41.19 4.47 15.96
C GLN A 103 39.73 4.88 16.18
N ARG A 104 39.46 6.13 16.62
CA ARG A 104 38.09 6.64 16.73
C ARG A 104 37.36 6.68 15.38
N ASP A 105 38.05 7.00 14.28
CA ASP A 105 37.48 6.93 12.93
C ASP A 105 37.12 5.48 12.54
N LEU A 106 37.99 4.50 12.84
CA LEU A 106 37.75 3.08 12.60
C LEU A 106 36.58 2.53 13.44
N ASP A 107 36.53 2.87 14.72
CA ASP A 107 35.47 2.45 15.63
C ASP A 107 34.11 3.00 15.17
N ARG A 108 34.07 4.26 14.71
CA ARG A 108 32.86 4.88 14.14
C ARG A 108 32.41 4.15 12.88
N GLU A 109 33.33 3.85 11.97
CA GLU A 109 32.98 3.14 10.73
C GLU A 109 32.46 1.73 11.03
N ALA A 110 33.08 1.00 11.95
CA ALA A 110 32.61 -0.31 12.39
C ALA A 110 31.18 -0.25 12.96
N LEU A 111 30.89 0.76 13.79
CA LEU A 111 29.54 1.02 14.31
C LEU A 111 28.55 1.34 13.17
N TYR A 112 28.93 2.16 12.21
CA TYR A 112 28.07 2.53 11.08
C TYR A 112 27.80 1.35 10.15
N GLN A 113 28.77 0.46 9.95
CA GLN A 113 28.54 -0.79 9.21
C GLN A 113 27.55 -1.71 9.92
N ALA A 114 27.68 -1.88 11.23
CA ALA A 114 26.72 -2.67 12.01
C ALA A 114 25.30 -2.07 11.94
N ARG A 115 25.18 -0.75 12.14
CA ARG A 115 23.90 -0.04 12.02
C ARG A 115 23.34 -0.09 10.61
N ARG A 116 24.18 -0.05 9.57
CA ARG A 116 23.74 -0.19 8.18
C ARG A 116 23.12 -1.56 7.94
N ALA A 117 23.77 -2.62 8.39
CA ALA A 117 23.22 -3.98 8.27
C ALA A 117 21.86 -4.12 8.98
N GLU A 118 21.71 -3.51 10.16
CA GLU A 118 20.47 -3.56 10.94
C GLU A 118 19.35 -2.69 10.36
N ARG A 119 19.67 -1.49 9.87
CA ARG A 119 18.69 -0.46 9.51
C ARG A 119 18.31 -0.43 8.03
N GLN A 120 19.17 -0.96 7.16
CA GLN A 120 18.92 -0.97 5.71
C GLN A 120 17.63 -1.70 5.34
N PRO A 121 17.28 -2.86 5.94
CA PRO A 121 16.03 -3.54 5.64
C PRO A 121 14.80 -2.65 5.93
N SER A 122 14.77 -1.97 7.07
CA SER A 122 13.66 -1.10 7.50
C SER A 122 13.57 0.16 6.64
N ALA A 123 14.71 0.70 6.21
CA ALA A 123 14.75 1.82 5.27
C ALA A 123 14.23 1.43 3.87
N THR A 124 14.61 0.23 3.40
CA THR A 124 14.14 -0.32 2.13
C THR A 124 12.64 -0.58 2.16
N LEU A 125 12.13 -1.12 3.26
CA LEU A 125 10.70 -1.38 3.48
C LEU A 125 9.84 -0.11 3.33
N LEU A 126 10.35 1.03 3.83
CA LEU A 126 9.68 2.33 3.74
C LEU A 126 10.13 3.18 2.54
N GLY A 127 10.98 2.63 1.66
CA GLY A 127 11.36 3.27 0.41
C GLY A 127 12.23 4.52 0.53
N PHE A 128 13.14 4.58 1.51
CA PHE A 128 14.06 5.73 1.64
C PHE A 128 15.54 5.32 1.75
N GLU A 129 16.42 6.26 1.40
CA GLU A 129 17.87 6.06 1.46
C GLU A 129 18.43 6.21 2.89
N LEU A 130 19.25 5.24 3.30
CA LEU A 130 19.90 5.26 4.60
C LEU A 130 21.19 6.11 4.57
N THR A 131 21.06 7.39 4.93
CA THR A 131 22.18 8.34 4.95
C THR A 131 23.08 8.19 6.19
N THR A 132 24.29 8.75 6.13
CA THR A 132 25.22 8.78 7.28
C THR A 132 24.62 9.47 8.51
N ILE A 133 23.75 10.47 8.33
CA ILE A 133 23.03 11.14 9.43
C ILE A 133 22.13 10.14 10.16
N LEU A 134 21.41 9.30 9.40
CA LEU A 134 20.54 8.27 9.97
C LEU A 134 21.32 7.13 10.62
N LEU A 135 22.55 6.85 10.16
CA LEU A 135 23.47 5.92 10.84
C LEU A 135 24.03 6.50 12.13
N ALA A 136 24.19 7.82 12.21
CA ALA A 136 24.63 8.50 13.43
C ALA A 136 23.57 8.49 14.55
N TYR A 137 22.28 8.49 14.20
CA TYR A 137 21.19 8.44 15.17
C TYR A 137 21.27 7.25 16.11
N ASP A 138 20.91 7.46 17.37
CA ASP A 138 20.56 6.37 18.27
C ASP A 138 19.26 5.68 17.80
N ASP A 139 18.93 4.56 18.43
CA ASP A 139 17.78 3.76 18.01
C ASP A 139 16.47 4.55 18.16
N LYS A 140 16.35 5.37 19.21
CA LYS A 140 15.19 6.23 19.42
C LYS A 140 14.96 7.21 18.26
N ASN A 141 15.98 7.96 17.86
CA ASN A 141 15.85 8.92 16.76
C ASN A 141 15.69 8.22 15.41
N PHE A 142 16.24 7.02 15.24
CA PHE A 142 15.99 6.22 14.04
C PHE A 142 14.54 5.71 13.98
N VAL A 143 13.97 5.24 15.11
CA VAL A 143 12.54 4.89 15.20
C VAL A 143 11.66 6.09 14.88
N PHE A 144 12.01 7.28 15.37
CA PHE A 144 11.30 8.51 15.02
C PHE A 144 11.35 8.80 13.50
N ALA A 145 12.52 8.62 12.87
CA ALA A 145 12.65 8.77 11.42
C ALA A 145 11.79 7.76 10.63
N LEU A 146 11.63 6.53 11.14
CA LEU A 146 10.70 5.54 10.59
C LEU A 146 9.24 5.98 10.76
N TRP A 147 8.88 6.50 11.95
CA TRP A 147 7.54 6.99 12.26
C TRP A 147 7.11 8.15 11.35
N GLU A 148 7.99 9.11 11.09
CA GLU A 148 7.69 10.26 10.23
C GLU A 148 7.36 9.81 8.80
N ARG A 149 8.07 8.79 8.29
CA ARG A 149 7.95 8.29 6.91
C ARG A 149 6.82 7.29 6.73
N ALA A 150 6.39 6.62 7.81
CA ALA A 150 5.28 5.68 7.75
C ALA A 150 3.97 6.40 7.40
N ALA A 151 3.14 5.73 6.58
CA ALA A 151 1.86 6.26 6.13
C ALA A 151 0.94 6.57 7.32
N SER A 152 0.17 7.67 7.21
CA SER A 152 -0.80 8.04 8.25
C SER A 152 -1.86 6.95 8.42
N GLY A 153 -2.14 6.57 9.67
CA GLY A 153 -3.08 5.50 10.00
C GLY A 153 -2.54 4.07 9.84
N SER A 154 -1.30 3.89 9.37
CA SER A 154 -0.68 2.56 9.24
C SER A 154 -0.35 1.94 10.60
N PHE A 155 -0.36 0.61 10.64
CA PHE A 155 0.13 -0.19 11.75
C PHE A 155 1.62 0.08 11.98
N VAL A 156 2.42 0.26 10.93
CA VAL A 156 3.84 0.64 11.08
C VAL A 156 3.98 1.96 11.84
N LYS A 157 3.20 2.99 11.51
CA LYS A 157 3.26 4.28 12.21
C LYS A 157 2.83 4.14 13.68
N ALA A 158 1.78 3.37 13.95
CA ALA A 158 1.36 3.10 15.33
C ALA A 158 2.43 2.33 16.12
N GLY A 159 3.04 1.31 15.51
CA GLY A 159 4.11 0.50 16.09
C GLY A 159 5.36 1.32 16.38
N ALA A 160 5.78 2.17 15.44
CA ALA A 160 6.92 3.07 15.63
C ALA A 160 6.67 4.08 16.76
N GLY A 161 5.44 4.58 16.90
CA GLY A 161 5.06 5.46 18.00
C GLY A 161 5.16 4.78 19.37
N LYS A 162 4.75 3.50 19.47
CA LYS A 162 4.90 2.70 20.69
C LYS A 162 6.37 2.45 21.01
N ALA A 163 7.15 2.02 20.01
CA ALA A 163 8.58 1.76 20.18
C ALA A 163 9.37 3.01 20.58
N PHE A 164 9.02 4.18 20.04
CA PHE A 164 9.63 5.46 20.40
C PHE A 164 9.44 5.82 21.88
N ALA A 165 8.27 5.50 22.45
CA ALA A 165 7.96 5.69 23.86
C ALA A 165 8.55 4.59 24.78
N GLY A 166 9.07 3.51 24.19
CA GLY A 166 9.62 2.36 24.89
C GLY A 166 11.09 2.51 25.29
N THR A 167 11.62 1.42 25.83
CA THR A 167 13.01 1.22 26.23
C THR A 167 13.95 1.07 25.02
N PRO A 168 15.27 1.23 25.20
CA PRO A 168 16.23 0.99 24.12
C PRO A 168 16.14 -0.41 23.50
N ALA A 169 15.83 -1.43 24.31
CA ALA A 169 15.64 -2.80 23.80
C ALA A 169 14.42 -2.91 22.89
N GLU A 170 13.31 -2.26 23.24
CA GLU A 170 12.09 -2.22 22.42
C GLU A 170 12.27 -1.41 21.13
N GLN A 171 13.03 -0.31 21.19
CA GLN A 171 13.39 0.47 20.00
C GLN A 171 14.20 -0.37 19.02
N LYS A 172 15.23 -1.04 19.52
CA LYS A 172 16.06 -1.94 18.72
C LYS A 172 15.26 -3.11 18.14
N ASP A 173 14.42 -3.72 18.96
CA ASP A 173 13.59 -4.83 18.51
C ASP A 173 12.59 -4.43 17.42
N PHE A 174 12.04 -3.22 17.54
CA PHE A 174 11.17 -2.67 16.51
C PHE A 174 11.90 -2.46 15.19
N ILE A 175 13.12 -1.90 15.22
CA ILE A 175 13.94 -1.69 14.02
C ILE A 175 14.21 -3.04 13.33
N ALA A 176 14.65 -4.03 14.09
CA ALA A 176 15.10 -5.31 13.54
C ALA A 176 13.95 -6.24 13.12
N ARG A 177 12.81 -6.21 13.81
CA ARG A 177 11.71 -7.18 13.63
C ARG A 177 10.33 -6.54 13.60
N GLY A 178 10.05 -5.64 14.55
CA GLY A 178 8.70 -5.12 14.75
C GLY A 178 8.12 -4.40 13.53
N ILE A 179 8.94 -3.63 12.82
CA ILE A 179 8.50 -2.90 11.61
C ILE A 179 7.97 -3.85 10.53
N PHE A 180 8.56 -5.03 10.35
CA PHE A 180 8.13 -6.01 9.35
C PHE A 180 6.81 -6.67 9.71
N VAL A 181 6.62 -6.95 11.02
CA VAL A 181 5.36 -7.50 11.53
C VAL A 181 4.21 -6.50 11.33
N GLU A 182 4.43 -5.23 11.67
CA GLU A 182 3.41 -4.21 11.49
C GLU A 182 3.16 -3.90 10.00
N HIS A 183 4.19 -3.93 9.15
CA HIS A 183 4.00 -3.79 7.70
C HIS A 183 3.19 -4.94 7.11
N GLN A 184 3.40 -6.18 7.56
CA GLN A 184 2.59 -7.29 7.10
C GLN A 184 1.11 -7.09 7.46
N ARG A 185 0.81 -6.53 8.64
CA ARG A 185 -0.58 -6.17 9.01
C ARG A 185 -1.16 -5.09 8.10
N ASP A 186 -0.36 -4.09 7.71
CA ASP A 186 -0.79 -3.10 6.73
C ASP A 186 -1.14 -3.76 5.37
N VAL A 187 -0.31 -4.70 4.91
CA VAL A 187 -0.56 -5.47 3.68
C VAL A 187 -1.83 -6.31 3.78
N ASP A 188 -2.01 -7.02 4.90
CA ASP A 188 -3.18 -7.88 5.11
C ASP A 188 -4.47 -7.06 5.18
N ALA A 189 -4.45 -5.93 5.89
CA ALA A 189 -5.59 -5.01 5.98
C ALA A 189 -5.94 -4.40 4.62
N ALA A 190 -4.92 -4.02 3.82
CA ALA A 190 -5.14 -3.52 2.46
C ALA A 190 -5.75 -4.60 1.55
N LYS A 191 -5.30 -5.86 1.69
CA LYS A 191 -5.84 -6.98 0.93
C LYS A 191 -7.30 -7.26 1.30
N GLU A 192 -7.63 -7.31 2.59
CA GLU A 192 -9.00 -7.51 3.06
C GLU A 192 -9.94 -6.39 2.56
N ALA A 193 -9.49 -5.13 2.64
CA ALA A 193 -10.25 -4.00 2.12
C ALA A 193 -10.48 -4.10 0.60
N ALA A 194 -9.47 -4.51 -0.16
CA ALA A 194 -9.57 -4.70 -1.60
C ALA A 194 -10.52 -5.85 -1.98
N GLU A 195 -10.45 -6.97 -1.25
CA GLU A 195 -11.36 -8.12 -1.44
C GLU A 195 -12.81 -7.74 -1.13
N LYS A 196 -13.04 -6.99 -0.04
CA LYS A 196 -14.37 -6.48 0.32
C LYS A 196 -14.92 -5.54 -0.75
N GLU A 197 -14.13 -4.57 -1.21
CA GLU A 197 -14.54 -3.64 -2.27
C GLU A 197 -14.83 -4.38 -3.59
N ALA A 198 -14.02 -5.38 -3.95
CA ALA A 198 -14.26 -6.20 -5.14
C ALA A 198 -15.56 -7.01 -5.04
N ALA A 199 -15.86 -7.57 -3.86
CA ALA A 199 -17.09 -8.30 -3.60
C ALA A 199 -18.31 -7.38 -3.66
N GLU A 200 -18.24 -6.19 -3.05
CA GLU A 200 -19.29 -5.18 -3.10
C GLU A 200 -19.51 -4.66 -4.53
N LYS A 201 -18.42 -4.43 -5.29
CA LYS A 201 -18.52 -4.04 -6.70
C LYS A 201 -19.23 -5.10 -7.53
N LYS A 202 -18.89 -6.38 -7.35
CA LYS A 202 -19.56 -7.49 -8.06
C LYS A 202 -21.07 -7.50 -7.79
N LEU A 203 -21.47 -7.25 -6.54
CA LEU A 203 -22.87 -7.14 -6.15
C LEU A 203 -23.55 -5.93 -6.79
N ARG A 204 -22.91 -4.76 -6.80
CA ARG A 204 -23.40 -3.56 -7.49
C ARG A 204 -23.60 -3.81 -8.98
N ASP A 205 -22.62 -4.42 -9.65
CA ASP A 205 -22.66 -4.71 -11.08
C ASP A 205 -23.78 -5.72 -11.42
N ALA A 206 -24.03 -6.71 -10.55
CA ALA A 206 -25.13 -7.65 -10.72
C ALA A 206 -26.50 -6.94 -10.65
N ARG A 207 -26.70 -6.05 -9.66
CA ARG A 207 -27.91 -5.23 -9.56
C ARG A 207 -28.11 -4.33 -10.77
N VAL A 208 -27.05 -3.69 -11.27
CA VAL A 208 -27.12 -2.85 -12.47
C VAL A 208 -27.55 -3.66 -13.71
N LYS A 209 -27.03 -4.88 -13.87
CA LYS A 209 -27.46 -5.77 -14.97
C LYS A 209 -28.91 -6.20 -14.82
N ALA A 210 -29.33 -6.56 -13.61
CA ALA A 210 -30.70 -6.93 -13.29
C ALA A 210 -31.67 -5.75 -13.53
N ALA A 211 -31.25 -4.52 -13.19
CA ALA A 211 -32.04 -3.30 -13.37
C ALA A 211 -32.48 -3.10 -14.82
N ALA A 212 -31.60 -3.42 -15.77
CA ALA A 212 -31.88 -3.31 -17.20
C ALA A 212 -33.05 -4.20 -17.66
N VAL A 213 -33.31 -5.32 -16.96
CA VAL A 213 -34.42 -6.23 -17.29
C VAL A 213 -35.79 -5.60 -16.99
N VAL A 214 -35.85 -4.76 -15.95
CA VAL A 214 -37.09 -4.15 -15.43
C VAL A 214 -37.16 -2.65 -15.68
N GLY A 215 -36.22 -2.10 -16.48
CA GLY A 215 -36.16 -0.67 -16.79
C GLY A 215 -35.87 0.23 -15.58
N MET A 216 -35.23 -0.30 -14.53
CA MET A 216 -34.81 0.50 -13.38
C MET A 216 -33.57 1.33 -13.72
N ASP A 217 -33.51 2.56 -13.21
CA ASP A 217 -32.34 3.43 -13.36
C ASP A 217 -31.07 2.76 -12.77
N PRO A 218 -29.96 2.66 -13.54
CA PRO A 218 -28.77 1.96 -13.12
C PRO A 218 -28.03 2.66 -11.98
N ALA A 219 -28.10 4.00 -11.88
CA ALA A 219 -27.46 4.74 -10.80
C ALA A 219 -28.19 4.49 -9.47
N LEU A 220 -29.52 4.42 -9.49
CA LEU A 220 -30.32 4.00 -8.35
C LEU A 220 -30.01 2.54 -7.97
N ALA A 221 -30.02 1.61 -8.93
CA ALA A 221 -29.78 0.20 -8.67
C ALA A 221 -28.41 -0.08 -8.01
N ALA A 222 -27.37 0.67 -8.40
CA ALA A 222 -26.04 0.56 -7.82
C ALA A 222 -25.99 0.93 -6.32
N GLN A 223 -26.89 1.80 -5.87
CA GLN A 223 -26.94 2.31 -4.49
C GLN A 223 -27.84 1.48 -3.56
N LEU A 224 -28.76 0.68 -4.11
CA LEU A 224 -29.67 -0.14 -3.32
C LEU A 224 -28.96 -1.35 -2.70
N THR A 225 -29.49 -1.82 -1.57
CA THR A 225 -29.22 -3.18 -1.08
C THR A 225 -29.98 -4.20 -1.94
N ASP A 226 -29.60 -5.47 -1.86
CA ASP A 226 -30.31 -6.54 -2.59
C ASP A 226 -31.80 -6.61 -2.19
N GLU A 227 -32.10 -6.46 -0.90
CA GLU A 227 -33.48 -6.39 -0.40
C GLU A 227 -34.29 -5.27 -1.05
N TYR A 228 -33.78 -4.04 -0.98
CA TYR A 228 -34.49 -2.89 -1.50
C TYR A 228 -34.60 -2.94 -3.02
N PHE A 229 -33.57 -3.43 -3.71
CA PHE A 229 -33.61 -3.66 -5.14
C PHE A 229 -34.78 -4.58 -5.53
N VAL A 230 -34.88 -5.75 -4.88
CA VAL A 230 -35.96 -6.71 -5.14
C VAL A 230 -37.32 -6.15 -4.74
N GLN A 231 -37.39 -5.40 -3.63
CA GLN A 231 -38.61 -4.75 -3.17
C GLN A 231 -39.13 -3.73 -4.17
N GLN A 232 -38.26 -2.89 -4.75
CA GLN A 232 -38.68 -1.88 -5.71
C GLN A 232 -39.35 -2.53 -6.93
N ILE A 233 -38.92 -3.73 -7.36
CA ILE A 233 -39.48 -4.40 -8.54
C ILE A 233 -41.00 -4.61 -8.40
N TRP A 234 -41.45 -5.13 -7.26
CA TRP A 234 -42.88 -5.43 -7.06
C TRP A 234 -43.66 -4.27 -6.43
N SER A 235 -43.01 -3.38 -5.67
CA SER A 235 -43.69 -2.26 -4.97
C SER A 235 -43.83 -1.00 -5.82
N ARG A 236 -43.00 -0.83 -6.87
CA ARG A 236 -43.07 0.29 -7.83
C ARG A 236 -43.66 -0.12 -9.18
N ASP A 237 -44.24 -1.31 -9.26
CA ASP A 237 -44.82 -1.89 -10.48
C ASP A 237 -43.83 -1.86 -11.68
N LEU A 238 -42.53 -2.12 -11.41
CA LEU A 238 -41.50 -2.22 -12.47
C LEU A 238 -41.63 -3.51 -13.30
N ALA A 239 -42.45 -4.44 -12.84
CA ALA A 239 -42.86 -5.62 -13.58
C ALA A 239 -44.39 -5.80 -13.47
N PRO A 240 -45.09 -6.26 -14.52
CA PRO A 240 -46.51 -6.56 -14.46
C PRO A 240 -46.84 -7.57 -13.35
N ARG A 241 -47.93 -7.38 -12.61
CA ARG A 241 -48.26 -8.24 -11.45
C ARG A 241 -48.49 -9.71 -11.78
N ASP A 242 -48.83 -10.02 -13.03
CA ASP A 242 -49.03 -11.37 -13.54
C ASP A 242 -47.77 -11.94 -14.23
N SER A 243 -46.64 -11.23 -14.18
CA SER A 243 -45.35 -11.68 -14.71
C SER A 243 -44.60 -12.59 -13.73
N GLU A 244 -43.79 -13.49 -14.27
CA GLU A 244 -42.86 -14.34 -13.54
C GLU A 244 -41.82 -13.48 -12.80
N VAL A 245 -41.34 -12.38 -13.40
CA VAL A 245 -40.40 -11.44 -12.75
C VAL A 245 -41.02 -10.86 -11.48
N TRP A 246 -42.27 -10.39 -11.54
CA TRP A 246 -42.98 -9.88 -10.37
C TRP A 246 -43.19 -10.98 -9.32
N ASN A 247 -43.62 -12.16 -9.74
CA ASN A 247 -43.91 -13.27 -8.83
C ASN A 247 -42.65 -13.70 -8.05
N ARG A 248 -41.52 -13.90 -8.75
CA ARG A 248 -40.25 -14.27 -8.11
C ARG A 248 -39.70 -13.18 -7.20
N ALA A 249 -39.79 -11.92 -7.62
CA ALA A 249 -39.40 -10.79 -6.78
C ALA A 249 -40.24 -10.73 -5.50
N PHE A 250 -41.57 -10.91 -5.62
CA PHE A 250 -42.48 -10.91 -4.48
C PHE A 250 -42.22 -12.06 -3.51
N HIS A 251 -41.85 -13.26 -3.98
CA HIS A 251 -41.62 -14.42 -3.11
C HIS A 251 -40.21 -14.51 -2.53
N SER A 252 -39.29 -13.63 -2.94
CA SER A 252 -37.93 -13.58 -2.40
C SER A 252 -37.93 -12.84 -1.06
N ARG A 253 -37.60 -13.54 0.03
CA ARG A 253 -37.74 -13.06 1.42
C ARG A 253 -36.45 -13.09 2.25
N THR A 254 -35.37 -13.65 1.71
CA THR A 254 -34.10 -13.85 2.41
C THR A 254 -32.94 -13.29 1.59
N PRO A 255 -31.80 -12.94 2.23
CA PRO A 255 -30.60 -12.49 1.53
C PRO A 255 -30.15 -13.43 0.40
N GLU A 256 -30.22 -14.74 0.63
CA GLU A 256 -29.85 -15.77 -0.34
C GLU A 256 -30.80 -15.77 -1.54
N GLN A 257 -32.11 -15.62 -1.29
CA GLN A 257 -33.12 -15.55 -2.35
C GLN A 257 -33.01 -14.26 -3.16
N TRP A 258 -32.81 -13.11 -2.53
CA TRP A 258 -32.63 -11.84 -3.23
C TRP A 258 -31.41 -11.91 -4.15
N ARG A 259 -30.30 -12.44 -3.64
CA ARG A 259 -29.07 -12.58 -4.41
C ARG A 259 -29.22 -13.56 -5.57
N ALA A 260 -29.80 -14.74 -5.34
CA ALA A 260 -30.06 -15.70 -6.43
C ALA A 260 -31.01 -15.12 -7.50
N PHE A 261 -32.00 -14.34 -7.08
CA PHE A 261 -32.90 -13.66 -8.01
C PHE A 261 -32.17 -12.58 -8.83
N ILE A 262 -31.32 -11.75 -8.21
CA ILE A 262 -30.53 -10.73 -8.91
C ILE A 262 -29.51 -11.34 -9.86
N ASP A 263 -28.80 -12.39 -9.43
CA ASP A 263 -27.70 -12.98 -10.20
C ASP A 263 -28.20 -13.71 -11.44
N THR A 264 -29.27 -14.51 -11.33
CA THR A 264 -29.80 -15.31 -12.45
C THR A 264 -31.31 -15.30 -12.56
N GLY A 265 -32.03 -15.33 -11.44
CA GLY A 265 -33.47 -15.59 -11.41
C GLY A 265 -34.33 -14.56 -12.15
N ILE A 266 -33.92 -13.29 -12.20
CA ILE A 266 -34.62 -12.22 -12.92
C ILE A 266 -34.51 -12.38 -14.44
N PHE A 267 -33.36 -12.84 -14.94
CA PHE A 267 -33.14 -13.07 -16.36
C PHE A 267 -33.93 -14.28 -16.86
N GLU A 268 -33.93 -15.36 -16.07
CA GLU A 268 -34.76 -16.55 -16.34
C GLU A 268 -36.25 -16.21 -16.34
N ALA A 269 -36.69 -15.42 -15.35
CA ALA A 269 -38.07 -14.99 -15.26
C ALA A 269 -38.48 -14.13 -16.46
N ALA A 270 -37.65 -13.15 -16.83
CA ALA A 270 -37.93 -12.30 -17.99
C ALA A 270 -37.94 -13.09 -19.32
N ALA A 271 -37.10 -14.12 -19.45
CA ALA A 271 -37.14 -15.01 -20.60
C ALA A 271 -38.48 -15.78 -20.68
N LYS A 272 -38.99 -16.24 -19.54
CA LYS A 272 -40.31 -16.88 -19.47
C LYS A 272 -41.44 -15.91 -19.79
N ASP A 273 -41.39 -14.69 -19.24
CA ASP A 273 -42.37 -13.64 -19.53
C ASP A 273 -42.43 -13.29 -21.02
N LYS A 274 -41.28 -13.29 -21.71
CA LYS A 274 -41.23 -13.08 -23.16
C LYS A 274 -41.98 -14.17 -23.92
N VAL A 275 -41.76 -15.44 -23.56
CA VAL A 275 -42.44 -16.59 -24.16
C VAL A 275 -43.94 -16.54 -23.88
N ASP A 276 -44.32 -16.23 -22.64
CA ASP A 276 -45.73 -16.12 -22.26
C ASP A 276 -46.43 -14.95 -22.99
N GLY A 277 -45.73 -13.84 -23.21
CA GLY A 277 -46.22 -12.74 -24.06
C GLY A 277 -46.46 -13.15 -25.51
N ILE A 278 -45.61 -14.01 -26.09
CA ILE A 278 -45.81 -14.58 -27.43
C ILE A 278 -47.07 -15.44 -27.46
N LYS A 279 -47.20 -16.36 -26.50
CA LYS A 279 -48.36 -17.25 -26.38
C LYS A 279 -49.66 -16.47 -26.27
N VAL A 280 -49.71 -15.45 -25.41
CA VAL A 280 -50.91 -14.63 -25.19
C VAL A 280 -51.31 -13.90 -26.47
N ARG A 281 -50.36 -13.29 -27.20
CA ARG A 281 -50.68 -12.60 -28.46
C ARG A 281 -51.20 -13.56 -29.53
N ALA A 282 -50.59 -14.73 -29.67
CA ALA A 282 -51.03 -15.74 -30.62
C ALA A 282 -52.43 -16.30 -30.24
N ALA A 283 -52.64 -16.58 -28.96
CA ALA A 283 -53.92 -17.02 -28.41
C ALA A 283 -55.06 -16.03 -28.67
N ALA A 284 -54.77 -14.72 -28.60
CA ALA A 284 -55.75 -13.65 -28.81
C ALA A 284 -56.35 -13.66 -30.23
N VAL A 285 -55.60 -14.13 -31.25
CA VAL A 285 -56.08 -14.24 -32.64
C VAL A 285 -57.35 -15.08 -32.75
N VAL A 286 -57.50 -16.09 -31.88
CA VAL A 286 -58.64 -17.01 -31.85
C VAL A 286 -59.46 -16.90 -30.56
N GLY A 287 -59.29 -15.81 -29.79
CA GLY A 287 -60.07 -15.54 -28.58
C GLY A 287 -59.81 -16.51 -27.41
N ILE A 288 -58.61 -17.08 -27.31
CA ILE A 288 -58.21 -17.87 -26.14
C ILE A 288 -57.84 -16.92 -24.98
N ASP A 289 -58.33 -17.21 -23.78
CA ASP A 289 -58.00 -16.44 -22.56
C ASP A 289 -56.49 -16.39 -22.28
N ALA A 290 -56.01 -15.22 -21.86
CA ALA A 290 -54.59 -14.99 -21.62
C ALA A 290 -54.02 -15.84 -20.48
N GLY A 291 -54.77 -16.02 -19.39
CA GLY A 291 -54.35 -16.86 -18.26
C GLY A 291 -54.20 -18.33 -18.69
N TYR A 292 -55.15 -18.83 -19.46
CA TYR A 292 -55.10 -20.18 -20.01
C TYR A 292 -53.95 -20.36 -21.01
N ALA A 293 -53.72 -19.39 -21.89
CA ALA A 293 -52.64 -19.44 -22.88
C ALA A 293 -51.24 -19.54 -22.24
N ARG A 294 -51.00 -18.83 -21.14
CA ARG A 294 -49.71 -18.87 -20.42
C ARG A 294 -49.42 -20.25 -19.84
N TYR A 295 -50.44 -20.91 -19.29
CA TYR A 295 -50.32 -22.23 -18.67
C TYR A 295 -49.97 -23.33 -19.68
N LEU A 296 -50.41 -23.19 -20.92
CA LEU A 296 -50.16 -24.18 -21.95
C LEU A 296 -48.70 -24.17 -22.42
N GLN A 297 -48.16 -25.37 -22.64
CA GLN A 297 -46.96 -25.56 -23.44
C GLN A 297 -47.26 -25.21 -24.90
N GLU A 298 -46.24 -24.86 -25.68
CA GLU A 298 -46.42 -24.33 -27.03
C GLU A 298 -47.17 -25.31 -27.96
N GLY A 299 -46.79 -26.60 -27.99
CA GLY A 299 -47.49 -27.60 -28.80
C GLY A 299 -49.00 -27.74 -28.46
N PRO A 300 -49.36 -27.93 -27.18
CA PRO A 300 -50.75 -27.88 -26.73
C PRO A 300 -51.47 -26.58 -27.09
N LEU A 301 -50.80 -25.42 -27.00
CA LEU A 301 -51.40 -24.15 -27.40
C LEU A 301 -51.67 -24.09 -28.91
N VAL A 302 -50.74 -24.54 -29.75
CA VAL A 302 -50.95 -24.60 -31.21
C VAL A 302 -52.13 -25.52 -31.54
N ARG A 303 -52.29 -26.63 -30.80
CA ARG A 303 -53.45 -27.53 -30.96
C ARG A 303 -54.76 -26.85 -30.59
N GLU A 304 -54.76 -26.11 -29.49
CA GLU A 304 -55.95 -25.36 -29.07
C GLU A 304 -56.31 -24.28 -30.11
N ILE A 305 -55.31 -23.59 -30.65
CA ILE A 305 -55.48 -22.59 -31.72
C ILE A 305 -56.08 -23.24 -32.96
N TRP A 306 -55.54 -24.37 -33.42
CA TRP A 306 -56.08 -25.11 -34.57
C TRP A 306 -57.55 -25.51 -34.37
N THR A 307 -57.89 -25.99 -33.17
CA THR A 307 -59.24 -26.46 -32.83
C THR A 307 -60.26 -25.32 -32.79
N ARG A 308 -59.85 -24.14 -32.31
CA ARG A 308 -60.73 -22.96 -32.21
C ARG A 308 -60.75 -22.06 -33.45
N SER A 309 -59.83 -22.28 -34.38
CA SER A 309 -59.78 -21.53 -35.64
C SER A 309 -61.02 -21.79 -36.48
N ARG A 310 -61.44 -20.78 -37.25
CA ARG A 310 -62.56 -20.93 -38.20
C ARG A 310 -62.22 -22.02 -39.22
N PRO A 311 -63.12 -22.99 -39.49
CA PRO A 311 -62.90 -24.02 -40.49
C PRO A 311 -62.52 -23.43 -41.86
N GLY A 312 -61.41 -23.89 -42.42
CA GLY A 312 -60.91 -23.47 -43.73
C GLY A 312 -60.12 -22.16 -43.74
N SER A 313 -59.86 -21.56 -42.58
CA SER A 313 -59.07 -20.34 -42.50
C SER A 313 -57.56 -20.60 -42.66
N GLN A 314 -56.82 -19.59 -43.10
CA GLN A 314 -55.36 -19.63 -43.20
C GLN A 314 -54.72 -19.84 -41.84
N VAL A 315 -55.28 -19.27 -40.76
CA VAL A 315 -54.83 -19.52 -39.38
C VAL A 315 -54.95 -21.01 -39.04
N GLN A 316 -56.07 -21.65 -39.39
CA GLN A 316 -56.25 -23.09 -39.16
C GLN A 316 -55.22 -23.92 -39.95
N ALA A 317 -55.01 -23.59 -41.23
CA ALA A 317 -54.05 -24.31 -42.08
C ALA A 317 -52.60 -24.14 -41.61
N ALA A 318 -52.22 -22.95 -41.15
CA ALA A 318 -50.90 -22.68 -40.58
C ALA A 318 -50.69 -23.45 -39.26
N ALA A 319 -51.68 -23.43 -38.35
CA ALA A 319 -51.60 -24.17 -37.10
C ALA A 319 -51.47 -25.69 -37.33
N TYR A 320 -52.21 -26.23 -38.30
CA TYR A 320 -52.11 -27.64 -38.68
C TYR A 320 -50.70 -28.00 -39.19
N ARG A 321 -50.12 -27.18 -40.08
CA ARG A 321 -48.73 -27.38 -40.58
C ARG A 321 -47.71 -27.34 -39.44
N ALA A 322 -47.88 -26.44 -38.49
CA ALA A 322 -47.02 -26.37 -37.32
C ALA A 322 -47.14 -27.64 -36.45
N LEU A 323 -48.35 -28.16 -36.23
CA LEU A 323 -48.55 -29.41 -35.48
C LEU A 323 -47.92 -30.62 -36.17
N GLN A 324 -48.10 -30.76 -37.48
CA GLN A 324 -47.53 -31.86 -38.27
C GLN A 324 -46.00 -31.88 -38.26
N SER A 325 -45.35 -30.75 -37.96
CA SER A 325 -43.89 -30.71 -37.85
C SER A 325 -43.34 -31.42 -36.60
N GLU A 326 -44.18 -31.66 -35.58
CA GLU A 326 -43.81 -32.22 -34.27
C GLU A 326 -42.57 -31.56 -33.63
N SER A 327 -42.31 -30.30 -33.99
CA SER A 327 -41.08 -29.60 -33.65
C SER A 327 -41.38 -28.38 -32.78
N PRO A 328 -40.84 -28.32 -31.54
CA PRO A 328 -40.97 -27.14 -30.68
C PRO A 328 -40.49 -25.85 -31.33
N ALA A 329 -39.43 -25.91 -32.14
CA ALA A 329 -38.93 -24.75 -32.87
C ALA A 329 -39.94 -24.24 -33.90
N ARG A 330 -40.62 -25.15 -34.61
CA ARG A 330 -41.66 -24.77 -35.58
C ARG A 330 -42.93 -24.28 -34.90
N TRP A 331 -43.30 -24.85 -33.74
CA TRP A 331 -44.40 -24.31 -32.94
C TRP A 331 -44.12 -22.88 -32.49
N ARG A 332 -42.90 -22.59 -32.04
CA ARG A 332 -42.50 -21.23 -31.65
C ARG A 332 -42.54 -20.26 -32.84
N VAL A 333 -42.00 -20.64 -33.99
CA VAL A 333 -42.06 -19.81 -35.22
C VAL A 333 -43.51 -19.49 -35.60
N PHE A 334 -44.39 -20.49 -35.52
CA PHE A 334 -45.81 -20.29 -35.78
C PHE A 334 -46.45 -19.27 -34.82
N LEU A 335 -46.25 -19.44 -33.51
CA LEU A 335 -46.80 -18.55 -32.49
C LEU A 335 -46.21 -17.12 -32.57
N GLU A 336 -44.94 -16.99 -32.94
CA GLU A 336 -44.27 -15.69 -33.03
C GLU A 336 -44.64 -14.92 -34.30
N THR A 337 -44.85 -15.60 -35.43
CA THR A 337 -44.89 -14.94 -36.75
C THR A 337 -45.98 -15.47 -37.67
N GLU A 338 -46.01 -16.77 -37.97
CA GLU A 338 -46.85 -17.31 -39.05
C GLU A 338 -48.35 -17.12 -38.76
N ILE A 339 -48.76 -17.17 -37.49
CA ILE A 339 -50.17 -16.95 -37.11
C ILE A 339 -50.67 -15.55 -37.49
N PHE A 340 -49.85 -14.51 -37.34
CA PHE A 340 -50.23 -13.13 -37.64
C PHE A 340 -50.27 -12.87 -39.15
N VAL A 341 -49.37 -13.52 -39.91
CA VAL A 341 -49.42 -13.49 -41.38
C VAL A 341 -50.69 -14.17 -41.89
N ALA A 342 -51.04 -15.31 -41.29
CA ALA A 342 -52.24 -16.05 -41.64
C ALA A 342 -53.52 -15.28 -41.26
N GLU A 343 -53.55 -14.63 -40.10
CA GLU A 343 -54.66 -13.77 -39.68
C GLU A 343 -54.86 -12.59 -40.66
N ALA A 344 -53.77 -11.96 -41.12
CA ALA A 344 -53.85 -10.89 -42.11
C ALA A 344 -54.43 -11.38 -43.44
N ALA A 345 -54.04 -12.59 -43.89
CA ALA A 345 -54.58 -13.21 -45.10
C ALA A 345 -56.06 -13.63 -44.95
N ASP A 346 -56.50 -14.00 -43.75
CA ASP A 346 -57.91 -14.29 -43.47
C ASP A 346 -58.79 -13.02 -43.49
N ARG A 347 -58.19 -11.82 -43.37
CA ARG A 347 -58.88 -10.52 -43.40
C ARG A 347 -58.89 -9.84 -44.77
N SER A 348 -58.03 -10.27 -45.70
CA SER A 348 -57.91 -9.74 -47.08
C SER A 348 -58.89 -10.40 -48.03
#